data_AF-A0A3M1Y684-F1
#
_entry.id   AF-A0A3M1Y684-F1
#
_cell.length_a   1.000
_cell.length_b   1.000
_cell.length_c   1.000
_cell.angle_alpha   90.00
_cell.angle_beta   90.00
_cell.angle_gamma   90.00
#
_symmetry.space_group_name_H-M   'P 1'
#
loop_
_entity.id
_entity.type
_entity.pdbx_description
1 polymer ?
#
loop_
_entity_poly.entity_id
_entity_poly.type
_entity_poly.pdbx_seq_one_letter_code
_entity_poly.pdbx_strand_id
1 'polypeptide(L)'
;MVNDPIEHARQLISAGQYDEARRILASYKDDPRAYGMLQTLDAIQQGGGFKRKNDQIHGGEPYQGGYQAYQQAEQYPPTYGGYVSPDPQQPQMYSGFVPVKSYTGIAIGVLLLYIFFWIAGFIVNIIMLNDASNNKHNPYIRVEGDGCLKSLFVVFGILPLIFFCGVMALVLTASSSTMSGF
;
A
#
# COMPACT_ATOMS: atom_id res chain seq x y z
N MET A 1 -29.80 20.99 -0.37
CA MET A 1 -28.52 20.39 -0.82
C MET A 1 -27.48 20.88 0.16
N VAL A 2 -27.00 19.99 1.04
CA VAL A 2 -25.95 20.35 2.02
C VAL A 2 -24.62 20.18 1.30
N ASN A 3 -23.96 21.29 0.99
CA ASN A 3 -22.61 21.25 0.42
C ASN A 3 -21.67 20.74 1.52
N ASP A 4 -21.01 19.60 1.27
CA ASP A 4 -19.99 19.07 2.18
C ASP A 4 -18.88 20.14 2.31
N PRO A 5 -18.62 20.66 3.53
CA PRO A 5 -17.60 21.69 3.73
C PRO A 5 -16.20 21.24 3.31
N ILE A 6 -15.93 19.93 3.32
CA ILE A 6 -14.66 19.37 2.85
C ILE A 6 -14.54 19.46 1.33
N GLU A 7 -15.62 19.18 0.58
CA GLU A 7 -15.63 19.34 -0.88
C GLU A 7 -15.52 20.82 -1.27
N HIS A 8 -16.15 21.72 -0.51
CA HIS A 8 -16.01 23.15 -0.74
C HIS A 8 -14.56 23.62 -0.50
N ALA A 9 -13.91 23.17 0.58
CA ALA A 9 -12.50 23.45 0.83
C ALA A 9 -11.61 22.90 -0.30
N ARG A 10 -11.92 21.73 -0.86
CA ARG A 10 -11.20 21.15 -2.00
C ARG A 10 -11.30 22.00 -3.26
N GLN A 11 -12.48 22.56 -3.54
CA GLN A 11 -12.68 23.49 -4.66
C GLN A 11 -11.85 24.77 -4.47
N LEU A 12 -11.82 25.34 -3.26
CA LEU A 12 -11.00 26.51 -2.94
C LEU A 12 -9.50 26.23 -3.12
N ILE A 13 -9.01 25.04 -2.72
CA ILE A 13 -7.62 24.63 -2.94
C ILE A 13 -7.30 24.56 -4.44
N SER A 14 -8.21 24.03 -5.27
CA SER A 14 -8.02 23.98 -6.72
C SER A 14 -8.05 25.36 -7.39
N ALA A 15 -8.79 26.31 -6.80
CA ALA A 15 -8.85 27.70 -7.23
C ALA A 15 -7.67 28.55 -6.74
N GLY A 16 -6.77 27.98 -5.94
CA GLY A 16 -5.62 28.69 -5.35
C GLY A 16 -5.98 29.57 -4.15
N GLN A 17 -7.19 29.46 -3.62
CA GLN A 17 -7.66 30.21 -2.45
C GLN A 17 -7.29 29.50 -1.14
N TYR A 18 -5.99 29.39 -0.88
CA TYR A 18 -5.45 28.57 0.22
C TYR A 18 -5.84 29.07 1.62
N ASP A 19 -5.87 30.39 1.84
CA ASP A 19 -6.20 30.96 3.15
C ASP A 19 -7.66 30.69 3.54
N GLU A 20 -8.57 30.75 2.57
CA GLU A 20 -10.00 30.52 2.79
C GLU A 20 -10.29 29.03 3.01
N ALA A 21 -9.64 28.15 2.22
CA ALA A 21 -9.67 26.71 2.47
C ALA A 21 -9.16 26.37 3.88
N ARG A 22 -8.06 27.01 4.33
CA ARG A 22 -7.49 26.79 5.67
C ARG A 22 -8.46 27.19 6.77
N ARG A 23 -9.18 28.31 6.63
CA ARG A 23 -10.21 28.74 7.59
C ARG A 23 -11.34 27.74 7.71
N ILE A 24 -11.83 27.22 6.59
CA ILE A 24 -12.90 26.20 6.60
C ILE A 24 -12.37 24.91 7.24
N LEU A 25 -11.21 24.40 6.82
CA LEU A 25 -10.66 23.16 7.37
C LEU A 25 -10.33 23.28 8.87
N ALA A 26 -9.90 24.46 9.33
CA ALA A 26 -9.61 24.70 10.74
C ALA A 26 -10.84 24.68 11.65
N SER A 27 -12.06 24.87 11.11
CA SER A 27 -13.30 24.68 11.89
C SER A 27 -13.69 23.22 12.06
N TYR A 28 -13.04 22.29 11.36
CA TYR A 28 -13.32 20.84 11.40
C TYR A 28 -12.12 20.03 11.93
N LYS A 29 -11.56 20.42 13.08
CA LYS A 29 -10.37 19.74 13.66
C LYS A 29 -10.59 18.27 13.99
N ASP A 30 -11.84 17.88 14.24
CA ASP A 30 -12.20 16.51 14.60
C ASP A 30 -12.37 15.60 13.37
N ASP A 31 -12.41 16.15 12.14
CA ASP A 31 -12.48 15.34 10.91
C ASP A 31 -11.06 14.96 10.44
N PRO A 32 -10.71 13.66 10.40
CA PRO A 32 -9.39 13.21 9.96
C PRO A 32 -9.05 13.63 8.53
N ARG A 33 -10.06 13.84 7.67
CA ARG A 33 -9.86 14.32 6.29
C ARG A 33 -9.39 15.77 6.26
N ALA A 34 -9.90 16.60 7.17
CA ALA A 34 -9.51 18.00 7.26
C ALA A 34 -8.06 18.17 7.70
N TYR A 35 -7.61 17.32 8.63
CA TYR A 35 -6.22 17.30 9.11
C TYR A 35 -5.21 17.03 7.98
N GLY A 36 -5.47 16.03 7.13
CA GLY A 36 -4.59 15.72 5.99
C GLY A 36 -4.52 16.86 4.96
N MET A 37 -5.63 17.58 4.75
CA MET A 37 -5.64 18.73 3.84
C MET A 37 -4.89 19.95 4.42
N LEU A 38 -5.01 20.21 5.73
CA LEU A 38 -4.25 21.26 6.41
C LEU A 38 -2.73 21.02 6.30
N GLN A 39 -2.30 19.76 6.47
CA GLN A 39 -0.89 19.41 6.30
C GLN A 39 -0.39 19.66 4.87
N THR A 40 -1.25 19.41 3.88
CA THR A 40 -0.94 19.68 2.46
C THR A 40 -0.80 21.18 2.20
N LEU A 41 -1.69 22.01 2.77
CA LEU A 41 -1.60 23.46 2.68
C LEU A 41 -0.31 24.01 3.30
N ASP A 42 0.10 23.48 4.45
CA ASP A 42 1.32 23.89 5.14
C ASP A 42 2.57 23.55 4.30
N ALA A 43 2.57 22.40 3.63
CA ALA A 43 3.66 22.02 2.71
C ALA A 43 3.75 22.94 1.49
N ILE A 44 2.62 23.35 0.92
CA ILE A 44 2.56 24.30 -0.21
C ILE A 44 3.08 25.69 0.22
N GLN A 45 2.65 26.17 1.39
CA GLN A 45 3.00 27.50 1.90
C GLN A 45 4.48 27.63 2.28
N GLN A 46 5.12 26.54 2.73
CA GLN A 46 6.56 26.51 3.06
C GLN A 46 7.48 26.57 1.84
N GLY A 47 6.95 26.85 0.63
CA GLY A 47 7.76 26.88 -0.59
C GLY A 47 8.26 25.50 -1.03
N GLY A 48 7.78 24.44 -0.36
CA GLY A 48 7.84 23.06 -0.84
C GLY A 48 6.88 22.92 -2.01
N GLY A 49 7.15 23.64 -3.11
CA GLY A 49 6.46 23.43 -4.35
C GLY A 49 6.53 21.95 -4.64
N PHE A 50 5.38 21.27 -4.56
CA PHE A 50 5.19 20.00 -5.25
C PHE A 50 5.38 20.32 -6.74
N LYS A 51 6.64 20.44 -7.18
CA LYS A 51 7.01 20.09 -8.54
C LYS A 51 6.42 18.72 -8.70
N ARG A 52 5.30 18.63 -9.41
CA ARG A 52 4.79 17.38 -9.94
C ARG A 52 5.96 16.76 -10.69
N LYS A 53 6.74 15.89 -10.02
CA LYS A 53 7.65 14.95 -10.68
C LYS A 53 6.76 13.92 -11.35
N ASN A 54 6.06 14.34 -12.40
CA ASN A 54 5.44 13.40 -13.33
C ASN A 54 6.41 13.01 -14.45
N ASP A 55 7.62 13.59 -14.49
CA ASP A 55 8.56 13.40 -15.60
C ASP A 55 9.94 12.86 -15.18
N GLN A 56 10.13 12.39 -13.95
CA GLN A 56 11.36 11.67 -13.57
C GLN A 56 11.07 10.21 -13.26
N ILE A 57 10.78 9.49 -14.35
CA ILE A 57 11.24 8.12 -14.55
C ILE A 57 12.77 8.18 -14.46
N HIS A 58 13.32 8.09 -13.24
CA HIS A 58 14.71 7.73 -13.04
C HIS A 58 14.71 6.27 -12.61
N GLY A 59 15.22 5.41 -13.50
CA GLY A 59 15.54 4.01 -13.23
C GLY A 59 16.67 3.91 -12.20
N GLY A 60 16.39 4.31 -10.97
CA GLY A 60 17.23 4.05 -9.81
C GLY A 60 17.00 2.62 -9.35
N GLU A 61 18.08 1.85 -9.37
CA GLU A 61 18.16 0.46 -8.93
C GLU A 61 17.46 0.23 -7.59
N PRO A 62 16.81 -0.95 -7.40
CA PRO A 62 16.12 -1.25 -6.16
C PRO A 62 17.13 -1.36 -5.02
N TYR A 63 17.11 -0.38 -4.11
CA TYR A 63 17.83 -0.43 -2.84
C TYR A 63 17.31 -1.62 -2.03
N GLN A 64 18.08 -2.71 -2.02
CA GLN A 64 17.77 -4.00 -1.39
C GLN A 64 18.24 -3.99 0.08
N GLY A 65 17.79 -3.02 0.86
CA GLY A 65 18.25 -2.77 2.23
C GLY A 65 17.34 -3.35 3.31
N GLY A 66 17.65 -4.55 3.80
CA GLY A 66 17.50 -4.99 5.20
C GLY A 66 16.12 -4.91 5.88
N TYR A 67 15.30 -5.96 5.75
CA TYR A 67 14.12 -6.19 6.61
C TYR A 67 14.53 -6.97 7.88
N GLN A 68 15.16 -6.34 8.86
CA GLN A 68 15.40 -7.00 10.16
C GLN A 68 15.11 -6.15 11.41
N ALA A 69 14.58 -4.93 11.30
CA ALA A 69 14.51 -4.03 12.46
C ALA A 69 13.18 -4.04 13.27
N TYR A 70 12.18 -4.88 12.96
CA TYR A 70 10.84 -4.76 13.59
C TYR A 70 10.53 -5.71 14.74
N GLN A 71 11.50 -6.42 15.33
CA GLN A 71 11.23 -7.30 16.49
C GLN A 71 11.93 -6.90 17.79
N GLN A 72 12.59 -5.75 17.89
CA GLN A 72 13.33 -5.42 19.11
C GLN A 72 13.25 -3.93 19.46
N ALA A 73 12.09 -3.49 19.96
CA ALA A 73 11.94 -2.17 20.57
C ALA A 73 11.02 -2.22 21.79
N GLU A 74 11.28 -3.12 22.74
CA GLU A 74 10.75 -3.06 24.10
C GLU A 74 11.83 -3.50 25.09
N GLN A 75 12.79 -2.60 25.40
CA GLN A 75 13.46 -2.51 26.71
C GLN A 75 14.67 -1.57 26.60
N TYR A 76 14.50 -0.28 26.90
CA TYR A 76 15.55 0.48 27.59
C TYR A 76 14.92 1.48 28.58
N PRO A 77 15.39 1.52 29.84
CA PRO A 77 14.92 2.46 30.87
C PRO A 77 15.46 3.89 30.66
N PRO A 78 14.81 4.91 31.25
CA PRO A 78 15.24 6.30 31.13
C PRO A 78 16.50 6.59 31.94
N THR A 79 17.60 6.91 31.26
CA THR A 79 18.80 7.49 31.88
C THR A 79 18.63 9.01 31.96
N TYR A 80 18.55 9.53 33.19
CA TYR A 80 18.49 10.95 33.52
C TYR A 80 19.92 11.49 33.76
N GLY A 81 20.29 12.61 33.10
CA GLY A 81 21.36 13.49 33.57
C GLY A 81 22.44 13.83 32.53
N GLY A 82 22.47 15.10 32.11
CA GLY A 82 23.61 15.69 31.41
C GLY A 82 23.23 16.96 30.65
N TYR A 83 23.63 18.13 31.15
CA TYR A 83 23.53 19.40 30.42
C TYR A 83 24.55 19.40 29.28
N VAL A 84 24.08 19.20 28.06
CA VAL A 84 24.88 19.30 26.83
C VAL A 84 24.65 20.70 26.24
N SER A 85 25.75 21.40 25.94
CA SER A 85 25.76 22.71 25.27
C SER A 85 24.88 22.72 24.01
N PRO A 86 24.15 23.83 23.73
CA PRO A 86 23.39 23.98 22.51
C PRO A 86 24.33 24.33 21.34
N ASP A 87 24.80 23.31 20.62
CA ASP A 87 25.29 23.49 19.25
C ASP A 87 24.12 23.96 18.37
N PRO A 88 24.34 24.82 17.36
CA PRO A 88 23.31 25.22 16.42
C PRO A 88 22.77 23.96 15.74
N GLN A 89 21.52 23.65 16.07
CA GLN A 89 20.76 22.51 15.57
C GLN A 89 20.88 22.46 14.05
N GLN A 90 21.73 21.57 13.54
CA GLN A 90 21.58 21.11 12.18
C GLN A 90 20.14 20.60 12.07
N PRO A 91 19.37 21.02 11.06
CA PRO A 91 18.00 20.57 10.89
C PRO A 91 18.05 19.05 10.87
N GLN A 92 17.57 18.43 11.95
CA GLN A 92 17.48 17.00 12.03
C GLN A 92 16.53 16.62 10.91
N MET A 93 17.11 16.10 9.82
CA MET A 93 16.35 15.43 8.78
C MET A 93 15.66 14.31 9.52
N TYR A 94 14.40 14.56 9.87
CA TYR A 94 13.50 13.58 10.42
C TYR A 94 13.40 12.54 9.31
N SER A 95 14.25 11.53 9.39
CA SER A 95 14.17 10.31 8.61
C SER A 95 12.91 9.61 9.12
N GLY A 96 11.77 10.15 8.73
CA GLY A 96 10.46 9.62 9.03
C GLY A 96 10.50 8.19 8.54
N PHE A 97 10.51 7.26 9.49
CA PHE A 97 10.54 5.85 9.22
C PHE A 97 9.24 5.54 8.46
N VAL A 98 9.31 5.46 7.13
CA VAL A 98 8.16 5.09 6.32
C VAL A 98 7.94 3.60 6.60
N PRO A 99 6.80 3.19 7.20
CA PRO A 99 6.58 1.79 7.52
C PRO A 99 6.56 0.98 6.22
N VAL A 100 7.55 0.10 6.05
CA VAL A 100 7.63 -0.81 4.89
C VAL A 100 6.89 -2.08 5.23
N LYS A 101 5.78 -2.35 4.54
CA LYS A 101 5.01 -3.58 4.72
C LYS A 101 5.50 -4.62 3.70
N SER A 102 6.18 -5.65 4.19
CA SER A 102 6.67 -6.76 3.35
C SER A 102 5.61 -7.84 3.19
N TYR A 103 5.19 -8.10 1.95
CA TYR A 103 4.22 -9.15 1.64
C TYR A 103 4.86 -10.52 1.36
N THR A 104 6.19 -10.59 1.31
CA THR A 104 6.91 -11.84 0.99
C THR A 104 6.68 -12.93 2.04
N GLY A 105 6.71 -12.57 3.33
CA GLY A 105 6.44 -13.54 4.40
C GLY A 105 5.01 -14.10 4.35
N ILE A 106 4.05 -13.23 4.02
CA ILE A 106 2.65 -13.62 3.83
C ILE A 106 2.52 -14.53 2.60
N ALA A 107 3.22 -14.23 1.51
CA ALA A 107 3.21 -15.05 0.30
C ALA A 107 3.68 -16.49 0.56
N ILE A 108 4.67 -16.69 1.43
CA ILE A 108 5.10 -18.03 1.85
C ILE A 108 3.98 -18.76 2.62
N GLY A 109 3.27 -18.06 3.51
CA GLY A 109 2.11 -18.64 4.20
C GLY A 109 1.00 -19.05 3.24
N VAL A 110 0.72 -18.21 2.24
CA VAL A 110 -0.24 -18.51 1.17
C VAL A 110 0.21 -19.71 0.33
N LEU A 111 1.51 -19.82 0.02
CA LEU A 111 2.09 -20.95 -0.68
C LEU A 111 1.85 -22.27 0.08
N LEU A 112 2.08 -22.29 1.39
CA LEU A 112 1.79 -23.45 2.23
C LEU A 112 0.29 -23.78 2.23
N LEU A 113 -0.58 -22.76 2.30
CA LEU A 113 -2.02 -22.97 2.18
C LEU A 113 -2.40 -23.59 0.82
N TYR A 114 -1.77 -23.21 -0.29
CA TYR A 114 -2.03 -23.82 -1.59
C TYR A 114 -1.69 -25.32 -1.63
N ILE A 115 -0.66 -25.75 -0.89
CA ILE A 115 -0.24 -27.15 -0.84
C ILE A 115 -1.27 -28.01 -0.08
N PHE A 116 -1.78 -27.54 1.05
CA PHE A 116 -2.70 -28.31 1.90
C PHE A 116 -4.19 -28.07 1.58
N PHE A 117 -4.54 -26.84 1.21
CA PHE A 117 -5.91 -26.37 1.03
C PHE A 117 -5.99 -25.41 -0.17
N TRP A 118 -5.92 -25.96 -1.38
CA TRP A 118 -5.88 -25.18 -2.63
C TRP A 118 -6.91 -24.05 -2.70
N ILE A 119 -8.18 -24.32 -2.36
CA ILE A 119 -9.26 -23.30 -2.36
C ILE A 119 -9.02 -22.23 -1.29
N ALA A 120 -8.62 -22.62 -0.07
CA ALA A 120 -8.36 -21.65 0.99
C ALA A 120 -7.17 -20.75 0.65
N GLY A 121 -6.10 -21.32 0.10
CA GLY A 121 -4.95 -20.56 -0.40
C GLY A 121 -5.35 -19.56 -1.48
N PHE A 122 -6.22 -19.96 -2.41
CA PHE A 122 -6.75 -19.09 -3.44
C PHE A 122 -7.52 -17.88 -2.89
N ILE A 123 -8.43 -18.11 -1.92
CA ILE A 123 -9.21 -17.04 -1.29
C ILE A 123 -8.30 -16.03 -0.57
N VAL A 124 -7.36 -16.52 0.25
CA VAL A 124 -6.43 -15.65 0.99
C VAL A 124 -5.56 -14.85 0.03
N ASN A 125 -5.11 -15.46 -1.08
CA ASN A 125 -4.32 -14.78 -2.09
C ASN A 125 -5.09 -13.61 -2.73
N ILE A 126 -6.39 -13.78 -3.04
CA ILE A 126 -7.23 -12.68 -3.56
C ILE A 126 -7.36 -11.54 -2.56
N ILE A 127 -7.65 -11.87 -1.29
CA ILE A 127 -7.81 -10.86 -0.23
C ILE A 127 -6.52 -10.03 -0.10
N MET A 128 -5.36 -10.70 -0.10
CA MET A 128 -4.07 -10.03 0.03
C MET A 128 -3.70 -9.22 -1.22
N LEU A 129 -4.06 -9.68 -2.43
CA LEU A 129 -3.89 -8.89 -3.65
C LEU A 129 -4.72 -7.60 -3.59
N ASN A 130 -5.93 -7.67 -3.06
CA ASN A 130 -6.81 -6.52 -2.89
C ASN A 130 -6.26 -5.55 -1.83
N ASP A 131 -5.78 -6.06 -0.69
CA ASP A 131 -5.11 -5.26 0.33
C ASP A 131 -3.87 -4.54 -0.24
N ALA A 132 -3.02 -5.27 -0.97
CA ALA A 132 -1.86 -4.68 -1.64
C ALA A 132 -2.25 -3.61 -2.66
N SER A 133 -3.33 -3.82 -3.43
CA SER A 133 -3.84 -2.84 -4.40
C SER A 133 -4.40 -1.58 -3.73
N ASN A 134 -5.13 -1.73 -2.62
CA ASN A 134 -5.65 -0.61 -1.86
C ASN A 134 -4.51 0.21 -1.23
N ASN A 135 -3.49 -0.47 -0.70
CA ASN A 135 -2.34 0.20 -0.07
C ASN A 135 -1.44 0.93 -1.08
N LYS A 136 -1.44 0.56 -2.36
CA LYS A 136 -0.71 1.31 -3.41
C LYS A 136 -1.20 2.74 -3.63
N HIS A 137 -2.44 3.02 -3.25
CA HIS A 137 -3.01 4.37 -3.37
C HIS A 137 -2.58 5.28 -2.20
N ASN A 138 -1.95 4.71 -1.16
CA ASN A 138 -1.46 5.47 -0.03
C ASN A 138 0.00 5.89 -0.27
N PRO A 139 0.29 7.19 -0.53
CA PRO A 139 1.65 7.65 -0.83
C PRO A 139 2.61 7.52 0.37
N TYR A 140 2.07 7.28 1.57
CA TYR A 140 2.84 7.11 2.80
C TYR A 140 3.25 5.66 3.09
N ILE A 141 2.87 4.70 2.23
CA ILE A 141 3.21 3.28 2.43
C ILE A 141 3.88 2.74 1.16
N ARG A 142 5.14 2.32 1.29
CA ARG A 142 5.83 1.60 0.21
C ARG A 142 5.46 0.12 0.32
N VAL A 143 4.73 -0.36 -0.68
CA VAL A 143 4.29 -1.76 -0.78
C VAL A 143 5.34 -2.55 -1.55
N GLU A 144 5.99 -3.52 -0.92
CA GLU A 144 7.00 -4.36 -1.56
C GLU A 144 6.52 -5.82 -1.67
N GLY A 145 6.83 -6.47 -2.80
CA GLY A 145 6.49 -7.89 -3.03
C GLY A 145 5.15 -8.13 -3.72
N ASP A 146 4.52 -7.11 -4.31
CA ASP A 146 3.26 -7.25 -5.06
C ASP A 146 3.38 -8.22 -6.26
N GLY A 147 4.53 -8.22 -6.93
CA GLY A 147 4.83 -9.11 -8.04
C GLY A 147 4.85 -10.58 -7.64
N CYS A 148 5.32 -10.89 -6.42
CA CYS A 148 5.36 -12.27 -5.91
C CYS A 148 3.95 -12.81 -5.66
N LEU A 149 3.06 -12.00 -5.06
CA LEU A 149 1.66 -12.41 -4.90
C LEU A 149 0.96 -12.65 -6.24
N LYS A 150 1.17 -11.75 -7.20
CA LYS A 150 0.59 -11.87 -8.55
C LYS A 150 1.08 -13.12 -9.27
N SER A 151 2.39 -13.40 -9.24
CA SER A 151 2.93 -14.60 -9.88
C SER A 151 2.39 -15.87 -9.23
N LEU A 152 2.30 -15.90 -7.90
CA LEU A 152 1.77 -17.02 -7.15
C LEU A 152 0.28 -17.27 -7.48
N PHE A 153 -0.52 -16.20 -7.63
CA PHE A 153 -1.91 -16.29 -8.05
C PHE A 153 -2.07 -16.88 -9.47
N VAL A 154 -1.23 -16.46 -10.41
CA VAL A 154 -1.29 -16.98 -11.79
C VAL A 154 -0.82 -18.43 -11.86
N VAL A 155 0.31 -18.75 -11.24
CA VAL A 155 0.95 -20.07 -11.32
C VAL A 155 0.19 -21.13 -10.53
N PHE A 156 -0.31 -20.82 -9.34
CA PHE A 156 -1.00 -21.80 -8.48
C PHE A 156 -2.53 -21.65 -8.45
N GLY A 157 -3.08 -20.54 -8.93
CA GLY A 157 -4.52 -20.33 -9.04
C GLY A 157 -5.04 -20.58 -10.46
N ILE A 158 -4.63 -19.73 -11.41
CA ILE A 158 -5.17 -19.73 -12.78
C ILE A 158 -4.73 -20.99 -13.55
N LEU A 159 -3.44 -21.33 -13.54
CA LEU A 159 -2.89 -22.41 -14.35
C LEU A 159 -3.48 -23.79 -14.00
N PRO A 160 -3.61 -24.19 -12.71
CA PRO A 160 -4.24 -25.45 -12.33
C PRO A 160 -5.74 -25.47 -12.67
N LEU A 161 -6.42 -24.34 -12.58
CA LEU A 161 -7.84 -24.22 -12.93
C LEU A 161 -8.07 -24.42 -14.43
N ILE A 162 -7.24 -23.80 -15.28
CA ILE A 162 -7.27 -24.02 -16.73
C ILE A 162 -6.97 -25.49 -17.07
N PHE A 163 -5.96 -26.07 -16.43
CA PHE A 163 -5.60 -27.48 -16.62
C PHE A 163 -6.77 -28.41 -16.23
N PHE A 164 -7.39 -28.19 -15.08
CA PHE A 164 -8.52 -28.99 -14.61
C PHE A 164 -9.74 -28.86 -15.53
N CYS A 165 -10.08 -27.64 -15.95
CA CYS A 165 -11.15 -27.40 -16.93
C CYS A 165 -10.86 -28.09 -18.28
N GLY A 166 -9.63 -28.04 -18.76
CA GLY A 166 -9.21 -28.70 -20.00
C GLY A 166 -9.34 -30.22 -19.93
N VAL A 167 -8.90 -30.83 -18.83
CA VAL A 167 -9.05 -32.28 -18.60
C VAL A 167 -10.53 -32.66 -18.52
N MET A 168 -11.36 -31.90 -17.78
CA MET A 168 -12.79 -32.16 -17.69
C MET A 168 -13.50 -32.05 -19.05
N ALA A 169 -13.20 -31.01 -19.83
CA ALA A 169 -13.73 -30.86 -21.18
C ALA A 169 -13.31 -32.04 -22.08
N LEU A 170 -12.05 -32.46 -22.01
CA LEU A 170 -11.54 -33.60 -22.76
C LEU A 170 -12.29 -34.89 -22.39
N VAL A 171 -12.44 -35.19 -21.10
CA VAL A 171 -13.17 -36.37 -20.61
C VAL A 171 -14.63 -36.35 -21.07
N LEU A 172 -15.30 -35.20 -21.02
CA LEU A 172 -16.67 -35.05 -21.50
C LEU A 172 -16.77 -35.33 -23.01
N THR A 173 -15.87 -34.77 -23.83
CA THR A 173 -15.86 -35.04 -25.28
C THR A 173 -15.53 -36.49 -25.65
N ALA A 174 -14.64 -37.13 -24.89
CA ALA A 174 -14.33 -38.55 -25.06
C ALA A 174 -15.54 -39.41 -24.72
N SER A 175 -16.24 -39.09 -23.63
CA SER A 175 -17.44 -39.83 -23.21
C SER A 175 -18.62 -39.70 -24.18
N SER A 176 -18.81 -38.54 -24.82
CA SER A 176 -19.87 -38.36 -25.83
C SER A 176 -19.63 -39.17 -27.10
N SER A 177 -18.36 -39.41 -27.45
CA SER A 177 -17.98 -40.15 -28.65
C SER A 177 -18.29 -41.65 -28.55
N THR A 178 -18.28 -42.20 -27.33
CA THR A 178 -18.55 -43.63 -27.09
C THR A 178 -20.04 -43.98 -27.21
N MET A 179 -20.94 -43.03 -26.96
CA MET A 179 -22.39 -43.28 -27.02
C MET A 179 -22.98 -43.28 -28.43
N SER A 180 -22.33 -42.66 -29.42
CA SER A 180 -22.82 -42.63 -30.80
C SER A 180 -22.47 -43.87 -31.64
N GLY A 181 -21.79 -44.86 -31.05
CA GLY A 181 -21.32 -46.07 -31.73
C GLY A 181 -22.12 -47.35 -31.46
N PHE A 182 -23.23 -47.27 -30.73
CA PHE A 182 -24.18 -48.37 -30.47
C PHE A 182 -25.52 -48.07 -31.14
#